data_AF-A0A1H1VRF9-F1
#
_entry.id   AF-A0A1H1VRF9-F1
#
_cell.length_a   1.000
_cell.length_b   1.000
_cell.length_c   1.000
_cell.angle_alpha   90.00
_cell.angle_beta   90.00
_cell.angle_gamma   90.00
#
_symmetry.space_group_name_H-M   'P 1'
#
loop_
_entity.id
_entity.type
_entity.pdbx_description
1 polymer ?
#
loop_
_entity_poly.entity_id
_entity_poly.type
_entity_poly.pdbx_seq_one_letter_code
_entity_poly.pdbx_strand_id
1 'polypeptide(L)'
;MKRAAVLLLAGVAGLAACDEPEQKQIPAPATPVVTSTAAPVELKAGEVVLDFPADEADVKRCEIFRGRAALPADKTILIGVRNKDNGNPERYFGLVTDWEYPKDLATWTGPQWFGDKDSAAGQSFRVEILIIDLKLATKLNKETKVDGWHSRENPQGTTVAAHVDLNRVKGSGPADCS
;
A
#
# COMPACT_ATOMS: atom_id res chain seq x y z
N MET A 1 -4.14 68.67 10.69
CA MET A 1 -5.16 69.64 10.24
C MET A 1 -6.31 68.86 9.58
N LYS A 2 -7.56 69.22 9.94
CA LYS A 2 -8.85 69.07 9.22
C LYS A 2 -9.16 67.71 8.56
N ARG A 3 -10.00 66.85 9.15
CA ARG A 3 -11.49 66.82 9.13
C ARG A 3 -12.11 66.86 7.73
N ALA A 4 -12.82 65.80 7.36
CA ALA A 4 -14.17 65.90 6.78
C ALA A 4 -14.90 64.55 6.91
N ALA A 5 -15.83 64.49 7.88
CA ALA A 5 -16.98 63.61 7.83
C ALA A 5 -18.12 64.39 7.16
N VAL A 6 -18.92 63.75 6.32
CA VAL A 6 -20.24 64.26 5.93
C VAL A 6 -21.25 63.12 5.98
N LEU A 7 -22.37 63.46 6.62
CA LEU A 7 -23.54 62.69 7.00
C LEU A 7 -24.48 62.40 5.82
N LEU A 8 -25.16 61.24 5.91
CA LEU A 8 -26.60 60.94 5.74
C LEU A 8 -27.43 61.73 4.72
N LEU A 9 -28.19 61.00 3.89
CA LEU A 9 -29.61 61.27 3.61
C LEU A 9 -30.35 59.98 3.21
N ALA A 10 -31.64 59.95 3.55
CA ALA A 10 -32.53 58.80 3.66
C ALA A 10 -33.50 58.64 2.46
N GLY A 11 -34.24 57.52 2.45
CA GLY A 11 -35.43 57.24 1.61
C GLY A 11 -35.08 56.45 0.34
N VAL A 12 -35.79 55.40 -0.08
CA VAL A 12 -37.25 55.29 -0.22
C VAL A 12 -37.66 53.81 -0.11
N ALA A 13 -38.82 53.55 0.51
CA ALA A 13 -39.48 52.25 0.54
C ALA A 13 -40.10 51.91 -0.84
N GLY A 14 -39.82 50.71 -1.34
CA GLY A 14 -40.48 50.15 -2.52
C GLY A 14 -40.90 48.71 -2.24
N LEU A 15 -42.20 48.50 -2.01
CA LEU A 15 -42.83 47.19 -2.05
C LEU A 15 -42.86 46.73 -3.51
N ALA A 16 -42.14 45.65 -3.83
CA ALA A 16 -42.31 44.91 -5.06
C ALA A 16 -42.35 43.42 -4.71
N ALA A 17 -43.56 42.88 -4.67
CA ALA A 17 -43.79 41.46 -4.84
C ALA A 17 -43.46 41.13 -6.30
N CYS A 18 -42.45 40.30 -6.53
CA CYS A 18 -42.22 39.62 -7.80
C CYS A 18 -41.85 38.18 -7.48
N ASP A 19 -42.66 37.29 -8.03
CA ASP A 19 -42.59 35.84 -8.02
C ASP A 19 -41.18 35.24 -7.96
N GLU A 20 -40.99 34.34 -7.01
CA GLU A 20 -39.85 33.43 -6.95
C GLU A 20 -40.01 32.38 -8.06
N PRO A 21 -39.09 32.27 -9.04
CA PRO A 21 -39.19 31.23 -10.04
C PRO A 21 -38.85 29.89 -9.39
N GLU A 22 -39.82 28.97 -9.42
CA GLU A 22 -39.67 27.57 -9.03
C GLU A 22 -38.47 26.95 -9.77
N GLN A 23 -37.34 26.82 -9.05
CA GLN A 23 -36.16 26.13 -9.55
C GLN A 23 -36.50 24.65 -9.74
N LYS A 24 -36.79 24.27 -10.99
CA LYS A 24 -36.70 22.87 -11.42
C LYS A 24 -35.28 22.38 -11.14
N GLN A 25 -35.14 21.65 -10.04
CA GLN A 25 -33.92 20.98 -9.65
C GLN A 25 -33.62 19.90 -10.69
N ILE A 26 -32.69 20.19 -11.60
CA ILE A 26 -32.15 19.20 -12.53
C ILE A 26 -31.36 18.20 -11.67
N PRO A 27 -31.71 16.91 -11.66
CA PRO A 27 -30.92 15.91 -10.96
C PRO A 27 -29.49 15.93 -11.51
N ALA A 28 -28.50 16.09 -10.63
CA ALA A 28 -27.11 15.90 -11.00
C ALA A 28 -26.92 14.48 -11.56
N PRO A 29 -26.12 14.29 -12.61
CA PRO A 29 -25.78 12.94 -13.07
C PRO A 29 -25.08 12.20 -11.93
N ALA A 30 -25.68 11.08 -11.51
CA ALA A 30 -25.08 10.19 -10.52
C ALA A 30 -23.76 9.66 -11.09
N THR A 31 -22.64 10.08 -10.50
CA THR A 31 -21.36 9.40 -10.70
C THR A 31 -21.51 7.96 -10.20
N PRO A 32 -21.16 6.94 -11.00
CA PRO A 32 -21.14 5.58 -10.49
C PRO A 32 -20.07 5.49 -9.40
N VAL A 33 -20.50 5.25 -8.16
CA VAL A 33 -19.62 4.79 -7.10
C VAL A 33 -19.21 3.37 -7.49
N VAL A 34 -18.01 3.23 -8.05
CA VAL A 34 -17.41 1.92 -8.26
C VAL A 34 -17.00 1.42 -6.88
N THR A 35 -17.89 0.71 -6.21
CA THR A 35 -17.55 -0.12 -5.06
C THR A 35 -16.66 -1.24 -5.58
N SER A 36 -15.34 -1.04 -5.56
CA SER A 36 -14.37 -2.11 -5.82
C SER A 36 -14.53 -3.15 -4.71
N THR A 37 -15.33 -4.17 -5.01
CA THR A 37 -15.40 -5.39 -4.20
C THR A 37 -14.27 -6.25 -4.72
N ALA A 38 -13.05 -5.98 -4.24
CA ALA A 38 -11.93 -6.89 -4.43
C ALA A 38 -12.36 -8.24 -3.83
N ALA A 39 -12.51 -9.25 -4.69
CA ALA A 39 -12.78 -10.60 -4.24
C ALA A 39 -11.62 -11.02 -3.32
N PRO A 40 -11.89 -11.59 -2.14
CA PRO A 40 -10.83 -12.18 -1.32
C PRO A 40 -10.14 -13.24 -2.17
N VAL A 41 -8.87 -13.01 -2.51
CA VAL A 41 -8.05 -14.02 -3.18
C VAL A 41 -7.98 -15.21 -2.23
N GLU A 42 -8.54 -16.34 -2.64
CA GLU A 42 -8.62 -17.55 -1.82
C GLU A 42 -7.22 -18.15 -1.65
N LEU A 43 -6.55 -17.74 -0.58
CA LEU A 43 -5.27 -18.27 -0.12
C LEU A 43 -5.50 -19.70 0.38
N LYS A 44 -4.53 -20.62 0.16
CA LYS A 44 -4.56 -21.91 0.87
C LYS A 44 -4.64 -21.61 2.37
N ALA A 45 -5.80 -21.92 2.95
CA ALA A 45 -6.15 -21.50 4.29
C ALA A 45 -5.13 -21.99 5.34
N GLY A 46 -4.65 -21.07 6.17
CA GLY A 46 -4.30 -21.36 7.56
C GLY A 46 -2.96 -20.81 8.07
N GLU A 47 -1.89 -20.87 7.28
CA GLU A 47 -0.54 -20.67 7.84
C GLU A 47 -0.07 -19.22 7.81
N VAL A 48 -0.43 -18.43 6.80
CA VAL A 48 -0.07 -17.00 6.72
C VAL A 48 -1.21 -16.23 6.04
N VAL A 49 -1.59 -15.11 6.65
CA VAL A 49 -2.57 -14.16 6.14
C VAL A 49 -1.89 -12.80 6.01
N LEU A 50 -2.02 -12.16 4.84
CA LEU A 50 -1.66 -10.76 4.64
C LEU A 50 -2.87 -9.89 4.98
N ASP A 51 -2.73 -8.99 5.96
CA ASP A 51 -3.81 -8.10 6.38
C ASP A 51 -3.67 -6.69 5.74
N PHE A 52 -2.45 -6.27 5.40
CA PHE A 52 -2.18 -4.98 4.74
C PHE A 52 -0.79 -4.96 4.08
N PRO A 53 -0.60 -4.26 2.93
CA PRO A 53 -1.61 -3.55 2.13
C PRO A 53 -2.61 -4.50 1.44
N ALA A 54 -3.75 -3.95 1.03
CA ALA A 54 -4.72 -4.67 0.22
C ALA A 54 -4.23 -4.81 -1.23
N ASP A 55 -4.82 -5.75 -1.96
CA ASP A 55 -4.58 -5.87 -3.39
C ASP A 55 -4.97 -4.58 -4.13
N GLU A 56 -4.23 -4.25 -5.18
CA GLU A 56 -4.32 -3.03 -5.99
C GLU A 56 -4.07 -1.70 -5.24
N ALA A 57 -3.62 -1.75 -3.98
CA ALA A 57 -3.40 -0.55 -3.19
C ALA A 57 -2.27 0.34 -3.73
N ASP A 58 -2.42 1.64 -3.52
CA ASP A 58 -1.38 2.63 -3.75
C ASP A 58 -0.36 2.62 -2.61
N VAL A 59 0.91 2.39 -2.93
CA VAL A 59 2.04 2.39 -1.99
C VAL A 59 3.07 3.44 -2.37
N LYS A 60 3.79 3.94 -1.36
CA LYS A 60 4.89 4.90 -1.54
C LYS A 60 6.23 4.15 -1.76
N ARG A 61 7.38 4.81 -1.56
CA ARG A 61 8.71 4.21 -1.79
C ARG A 61 8.96 3.00 -0.90
N CYS A 62 8.40 3.02 0.29
CA CYS A 62 8.35 1.88 1.17
C CYS A 62 6.96 1.77 1.78
N GLU A 63 6.57 0.54 2.10
CA GLU A 63 5.36 0.21 2.84
C GLU A 63 5.66 -0.83 3.92
N ILE A 64 4.94 -0.75 5.04
CA ILE A 64 5.00 -1.77 6.09
C ILE A 64 3.91 -2.80 5.84
N PHE A 65 4.32 -4.00 5.46
CA PHE A 65 3.44 -5.15 5.36
C PHE A 65 3.12 -5.66 6.75
N ARG A 66 1.90 -6.12 6.96
CA ARG A 66 1.49 -6.75 8.21
C ARG A 66 0.50 -7.87 7.95
N GLY A 67 0.52 -8.84 8.85
CA GLY A 67 -0.39 -9.96 8.77
C GLY A 67 -0.35 -10.83 10.01
N ARG A 68 -0.93 -12.01 9.86
CA ARG A 68 -0.97 -13.06 10.89
C ARG A 68 -0.41 -14.34 10.34
N ALA A 69 0.11 -15.18 11.21
CA ALA A 69 0.60 -16.49 10.80
C ALA A 69 0.43 -17.54 11.91
N ALA A 70 0.30 -18.80 11.50
CA ALA A 70 0.33 -19.98 12.34
C ALA A 70 1.35 -20.93 11.74
N LEU A 71 2.63 -20.65 11.98
CA LEU A 71 3.75 -21.38 11.40
C LEU A 71 4.33 -22.41 12.38
N PRO A 72 4.79 -23.57 11.86
CA PRO A 72 5.70 -24.43 12.60
C PRO A 72 6.98 -23.70 13.03
N ALA A 73 7.61 -24.15 14.11
CA ALA A 73 8.80 -23.51 14.68
C ALA A 73 10.06 -23.56 13.77
N ASP A 74 10.03 -24.36 12.71
CA ASP A 74 11.10 -24.47 11.71
C ASP A 74 10.82 -23.66 10.43
N LYS A 75 9.74 -22.87 10.38
CA LYS A 75 9.36 -22.04 9.23
C LYS A 75 9.31 -20.56 9.59
N THR A 76 9.60 -19.70 8.62
CA THR A 76 9.51 -18.24 8.77
C THR A 76 8.96 -17.61 7.49
N ILE A 77 8.80 -16.29 7.50
CA ILE A 77 8.18 -15.52 6.42
C ILE A 77 9.25 -14.73 5.66
N LEU A 78 9.15 -14.78 4.34
CA LEU A 78 9.93 -14.00 3.40
C LEU A 78 8.99 -13.20 2.50
N ILE A 79 9.30 -11.93 2.27
CA ILE A 79 8.61 -11.09 1.30
C ILE A 79 9.43 -11.08 0.01
N GLY A 80 8.81 -11.39 -1.12
CA GLY A 80 9.40 -11.24 -2.45
C GLY A 80 8.69 -10.15 -3.23
N VAL A 81 9.41 -9.23 -3.87
CA VAL A 81 8.85 -8.16 -4.70
C VAL A 81 9.42 -8.21 -6.10
N ARG A 82 8.56 -7.97 -7.11
CA ARG A 82 8.98 -7.79 -8.50
C ARG A 82 8.26 -6.61 -9.13
N ASN A 83 9.02 -5.79 -9.85
CA ASN A 83 8.46 -4.76 -10.72
C ASN A 83 7.91 -5.39 -12.01
N LYS A 84 6.67 -5.08 -12.37
CA LYS A 84 6.00 -5.66 -13.56
C LYS A 84 6.29 -4.89 -14.84
N ASP A 85 6.79 -3.66 -14.74
CA ASP A 85 6.80 -2.69 -15.85
C ASP A 85 8.21 -2.35 -16.37
N ASN A 86 9.26 -2.59 -15.57
CA ASN A 86 10.63 -2.21 -15.94
C ASN A 86 11.38 -3.22 -16.84
N GLY A 87 10.73 -4.32 -17.24
CA GLY A 87 11.32 -5.39 -18.05
C GLY A 87 12.38 -6.23 -17.33
N ASN A 88 12.67 -5.97 -16.05
CA ASN A 88 13.60 -6.75 -15.25
C ASN A 88 12.85 -7.94 -14.60
N PRO A 89 13.21 -9.20 -14.90
CA PRO A 89 12.55 -10.36 -14.30
C PRO A 89 12.95 -10.62 -12.85
N GLU A 90 13.97 -9.94 -12.32
CA GLU A 90 14.49 -10.16 -10.96
C GLU A 90 13.43 -9.88 -9.89
N ARG A 91 13.37 -10.76 -8.90
CA ARG A 91 12.63 -10.59 -7.65
C ARG A 91 13.62 -10.22 -6.56
N TYR A 92 13.26 -9.24 -5.74
CA TYR A 92 14.02 -8.86 -4.55
C TYR A 92 13.34 -9.43 -3.32
N PHE A 93 14.10 -9.92 -2.36
CA PHE A 93 13.59 -10.59 -1.19
C PHE A 93 14.02 -9.89 0.10
N GLY A 94 13.11 -9.85 1.07
CA GLY A 94 13.33 -9.29 2.40
C GLY A 94 12.67 -10.15 3.46
N LEU A 95 13.38 -10.40 4.55
CA LEU A 95 12.81 -11.11 5.71
C LEU A 95 11.94 -10.15 6.52
N VAL A 96 10.88 -10.68 7.13
CA VAL A 96 10.03 -9.90 8.05
C VAL A 96 10.78 -9.56 9.35
N THR A 97 10.27 -8.60 10.11
CA THR A 97 10.73 -8.33 11.47
C THR A 97 10.59 -9.60 12.33
N ASP A 98 11.60 -9.86 13.17
CA ASP A 98 11.66 -11.03 14.07
C ASP A 98 11.58 -12.40 13.37
N TRP A 99 12.00 -12.47 12.10
CA TRP A 99 12.00 -13.72 11.30
C TRP A 99 12.79 -14.86 11.96
N GLU A 100 13.79 -14.56 12.79
CA GLU A 100 14.60 -15.54 13.54
C GLU A 100 13.79 -16.28 14.62
N TYR A 101 12.63 -15.73 15.00
CA TYR A 101 11.80 -16.24 16.08
C TYR A 101 10.40 -16.62 15.57
N PRO A 102 10.23 -17.74 14.83
CA PRO A 102 8.94 -18.15 14.26
C PRO A 102 7.74 -18.15 15.21
N LYS A 103 7.98 -18.47 16.49
CA LYS A 103 6.96 -18.47 17.55
C LYS A 103 6.36 -17.07 17.81
N ASP A 104 7.07 -16.02 17.46
CA ASP A 104 6.69 -14.63 17.70
C ASP A 104 5.99 -14.04 16.45
N LEU A 105 5.93 -14.77 15.33
CA LEU A 105 5.29 -14.37 14.07
C LEU A 105 3.77 -14.60 14.02
N ALA A 106 3.13 -14.87 15.16
CA ALA A 106 1.67 -14.98 15.24
C ALA A 106 0.97 -13.74 14.63
N THR A 107 1.59 -12.59 14.87
CA THR A 107 1.44 -11.36 14.10
C THR A 107 2.80 -10.99 13.55
N TRP A 108 2.87 -10.54 12.31
CA TRP A 108 4.15 -10.22 11.68
C TRP A 108 4.07 -8.88 10.97
N THR A 109 5.23 -8.22 10.85
CA THR A 109 5.42 -6.99 10.09
C THR A 109 6.68 -7.08 9.25
N GLY A 110 6.75 -6.41 8.11
CA GLY A 110 7.97 -6.35 7.31
C GLY A 110 8.00 -5.14 6.39
N PRO A 111 9.07 -4.32 6.39
CA PRO A 111 9.21 -3.25 5.43
C PRO A 111 9.55 -3.80 4.05
N GLN A 112 8.96 -3.20 3.01
CA GLN A 112 9.31 -3.51 1.62
C GLN A 112 9.47 -2.22 0.82
N TRP A 113 10.58 -2.13 0.09
CA TRP A 113 10.92 -1.01 -0.78
C TRP A 113 10.57 -1.29 -2.23
N PHE A 114 10.18 -0.23 -2.94
CA PHE A 114 9.71 -0.22 -4.32
C PHE A 114 10.55 0.75 -5.17
N GLY A 115 11.84 0.44 -5.31
CA GLY A 115 12.83 1.25 -6.04
C GLY A 115 13.46 2.39 -5.24
N ASP A 116 14.39 3.13 -5.88
CA ASP A 116 15.02 4.32 -5.27
C ASP A 116 14.26 5.60 -5.58
N LYS A 117 14.14 6.49 -4.59
CA LYS A 117 13.41 7.77 -4.65
C LYS A 117 12.08 7.61 -5.39
N ASP A 118 11.82 8.43 -6.40
CA ASP A 118 10.60 8.38 -7.22
C ASP A 118 10.83 7.72 -8.60
N SER A 119 11.95 7.00 -8.78
CA SER A 119 12.28 6.37 -10.08
C SER A 119 11.25 5.35 -10.56
N ALA A 120 10.49 4.76 -9.63
CA ALA A 120 9.47 3.77 -9.89
C ALA A 120 8.03 4.29 -9.71
N ALA A 121 7.84 5.60 -9.52
CA ALA A 121 6.49 6.16 -9.43
C ALA A 121 5.71 5.95 -10.74
N GLY A 122 4.48 5.45 -10.62
CA GLY A 122 3.62 5.06 -11.73
C GLY A 122 3.78 3.62 -12.19
N GLN A 123 4.62 2.81 -11.52
CA GLN A 123 4.84 1.41 -11.86
C GLN A 123 4.08 0.46 -10.93
N SER A 124 3.80 -0.72 -11.46
CA SER A 124 3.10 -1.82 -10.79
C SER A 124 4.09 -2.84 -10.26
N PHE A 125 3.81 -3.38 -9.08
CA PHE A 125 4.63 -4.38 -8.42
C PHE A 125 3.79 -5.59 -8.03
N ARG A 126 4.36 -6.78 -8.13
CA ARG A 126 3.83 -7.98 -7.48
C ARG A 126 4.63 -8.24 -6.21
N VAL A 127 3.94 -8.38 -5.10
CA VAL A 127 4.53 -8.84 -3.84
C VAL A 127 3.98 -10.22 -3.51
N GLU A 128 4.87 -11.15 -3.17
CA GLU A 128 4.56 -12.51 -2.74
C GLU A 128 5.00 -12.68 -1.29
N ILE A 129 4.11 -13.21 -0.45
CA ILE A 129 4.43 -13.65 0.90
C ILE A 129 4.76 -15.13 0.83
N LEU A 130 5.99 -15.47 1.19
CA LEU A 130 6.58 -16.79 1.05
C LEU A 130 6.80 -17.41 2.43
N ILE A 131 6.45 -18.69 2.56
CA ILE A 131 6.88 -19.53 3.69
C ILE A 131 8.20 -20.19 3.31
N ILE A 132 9.19 -20.11 4.19
CA ILE A 132 10.53 -20.65 3.98
C ILE A 132 11.02 -21.39 5.23
N ASP A 133 11.85 -22.40 5.04
CA ASP A 133 12.57 -23.05 6.14
C ASP A 133 13.51 -22.07 6.85
N LEU A 134 13.48 -22.05 8.18
CA LEU A 134 14.28 -21.12 9.00
C LEU A 134 15.79 -21.30 8.75
N LYS A 135 16.27 -22.54 8.54
CA LYS A 135 17.69 -22.77 8.26
C LYS A 135 18.07 -22.26 6.88
N LEU A 136 17.18 -22.40 5.90
CA LEU A 136 17.39 -21.85 4.56
C LEU A 136 17.38 -20.32 4.58
N ALA A 137 16.41 -19.69 5.24
CA ALA A 137 16.39 -18.24 5.44
C ALA A 137 17.67 -17.73 6.10
N THR A 138 18.13 -18.41 7.16
CA THR A 138 19.39 -18.08 7.84
C THR A 138 20.59 -18.18 6.90
N LYS A 139 20.65 -19.24 6.07
CA LYS A 139 21.71 -19.43 5.09
C LYS A 139 21.71 -18.31 4.05
N LEU A 140 20.56 -18.07 3.42
CA LEU A 140 20.42 -17.09 2.34
C LEU A 140 20.69 -15.66 2.84
N ASN A 141 20.22 -15.30 4.03
CA ASN A 141 20.52 -14.01 4.67
C ASN A 141 22.01 -13.81 4.96
N LYS A 142 22.74 -14.89 5.31
CA LYS A 142 24.19 -14.82 5.53
C LYS A 142 24.97 -14.67 4.22
N GLU A 143 24.48 -15.28 3.14
CA GLU A 143 25.11 -15.28 1.81
C GLU A 143 24.87 -13.98 1.04
N THR A 144 23.77 -13.28 1.31
CA THR A 144 23.40 -12.03 0.65
C THR A 144 24.08 -10.85 1.33
N LYS A 145 25.37 -10.66 1.01
CA LYS A 145 26.15 -9.49 1.42
C LYS A 145 26.53 -8.69 0.18
N VAL A 146 26.22 -7.39 0.21
CA VAL A 146 26.52 -6.33 -0.77
C VAL A 146 25.32 -5.91 -1.66
N ASP A 147 24.69 -6.79 -2.44
CA ASP A 147 23.69 -6.36 -3.45
C ASP A 147 22.21 -6.61 -3.06
N GLY A 148 21.97 -7.02 -1.81
CA GLY A 148 20.66 -7.48 -1.36
C GLY A 148 20.31 -8.86 -1.90
N TRP A 149 19.28 -9.48 -1.34
CA TRP A 149 18.82 -10.79 -1.80
C TRP A 149 17.91 -10.61 -3.01
N HIS A 150 18.34 -11.10 -4.18
CA HIS A 150 17.51 -11.15 -5.37
C HIS A 150 17.76 -12.40 -6.22
N SER A 151 16.74 -12.83 -6.96
CA SER A 151 16.83 -13.88 -7.97
C SER A 151 15.66 -13.83 -8.92
N ARG A 152 15.83 -14.38 -10.12
CA ARG A 152 14.72 -14.52 -11.08
C ARG A 152 13.58 -15.35 -10.56
N GLU A 153 13.85 -16.42 -9.81
CA GLU A 153 12.84 -17.33 -9.29
C GLU A 153 12.77 -17.29 -7.75
N ASN A 154 11.67 -17.79 -7.20
CA ASN A 154 11.56 -17.97 -5.76
C ASN A 154 12.60 -19.00 -5.28
N PRO A 155 13.19 -18.81 -4.09
CA PRO A 155 14.16 -19.75 -3.55
C PRO A 155 13.57 -21.17 -3.48
N GLN A 156 14.36 -22.17 -3.89
CA GLN A 156 13.90 -23.55 -3.83
C GLN A 156 13.51 -23.93 -2.40
N GLY A 157 12.37 -24.60 -2.24
CA GLY A 157 11.82 -24.95 -0.92
C GLY A 157 10.95 -23.87 -0.28
N THR A 158 10.64 -22.80 -1.00
CA THR A 158 9.61 -21.83 -0.58
C THR A 158 8.21 -22.21 -1.07
N THR A 159 7.19 -21.75 -0.35
CA THR A 159 5.78 -21.83 -0.77
C THR A 159 5.16 -20.45 -0.78
N VAL A 160 4.47 -20.07 -1.86
CA VAL A 160 3.69 -18.83 -1.92
C VAL A 160 2.44 -19.00 -1.06
N ALA A 161 2.35 -18.23 0.02
CA ALA A 161 1.19 -18.22 0.91
C ALA A 161 0.18 -17.14 0.54
N ALA A 162 0.65 -15.98 0.07
CA ALA A 162 -0.19 -14.89 -0.41
C ALA A 162 0.51 -14.08 -1.50
N HIS A 163 -0.26 -13.29 -2.24
CA HIS A 163 0.30 -12.25 -3.10
C HIS A 163 -0.66 -11.05 -3.19
N VAL A 164 -0.10 -9.89 -3.52
CA VAL A 164 -0.82 -8.68 -3.91
C VAL A 164 -0.10 -8.02 -5.08
N ASP A 165 -0.87 -7.43 -5.98
CA ASP A 165 -0.41 -6.47 -6.96
C ASP A 165 -0.61 -5.05 -6.41
N LEU A 166 0.39 -4.18 -6.53
CA LEU A 166 0.41 -2.85 -5.91
C LEU A 166 0.82 -1.78 -6.91
N ASN A 167 0.36 -0.55 -6.68
CA ASN A 167 0.65 0.62 -7.51
C ASN A 167 1.58 1.59 -6.77
N ARG A 168 2.75 1.91 -7.34
CA ARG A 168 3.70 2.83 -6.71
C ARG A 168 3.33 4.29 -7.01
N VAL A 169 2.96 5.08 -6.00
CA VAL A 169 2.65 6.52 -6.10
C VAL A 169 3.67 7.37 -5.37
N LYS A 170 4.04 8.56 -5.87
CA LYS A 170 5.11 9.41 -5.31
C LYS A 170 5.07 9.58 -3.78
N GLY A 171 6.26 9.64 -3.16
CA GLY A 171 6.42 9.86 -1.71
C GLY A 171 7.28 8.80 -1.01
N SER A 172 7.71 9.11 0.22
CA SER A 172 8.74 8.34 0.94
C SER A 172 8.25 7.05 1.61
N GLY A 173 6.99 6.99 2.04
CA GLY A 173 6.46 5.90 2.86
C GLY A 173 6.43 6.24 4.36
N PRO A 174 6.06 5.27 5.22
CA PRO A 174 6.11 5.40 6.68
C PRO A 174 7.53 5.68 7.21
N ALA A 175 7.65 6.28 8.40
CA ALA A 175 8.94 6.51 9.05
C ALA A 175 9.63 5.20 9.48
N ASP A 176 8.87 4.15 9.76
CA ASP A 176 9.37 2.85 10.20
C ASP A 176 10.08 2.05 9.08
N CYS A 177 10.10 2.62 7.87
CA CYS A 177 10.88 2.16 6.73
C CYS A 177 12.30 2.77 6.66
N SER A 178 12.77 3.46 7.70
CA SER A 178 14.06 4.18 7.68
C SER A 178 14.96 3.90 8.87
#